data_AF-A0A6I1JZD7-F1
#
_entry.id   AF-A0A6I1JZD7-F1
#
_cell.length_a   1.000
_cell.length_b   1.000
_cell.length_c   1.000
_cell.angle_alpha   90.00
_cell.angle_beta   90.00
_cell.angle_gamma   90.00
#
_symmetry.space_group_name_H-M   'P 1'
#
loop_
_entity.id
_entity.type
_entity.pdbx_description
1 polymer ?
#
loop_
_entity_poly.entity_id
_entity_poly.type
_entity_poly.pdbx_seq_one_letter_code
_entity_poly.pdbx_strand_id
1 'polypeptide(L)'
;MNTYADGVPCRIALGRRDHIAGLVKGIEGMREGGKRELTVSPHLAYGAKGAGKVPPNAVLRFEVELLEVLDPGTATSHLYPPGKQLVIFRPGEAARNLPQIQFGVWDDGRTGGSISHPVPGGTWRHARPKTFEFPVSTSEARQLIESALSLPKEFPKDVLEHDDLWADASEKANSITRNRRTNELCVTITVYERGQSLCYYALPETSPALLKSLFYSVLMAKLKAQLQPA
;
A
#
# COMPACT_ATOMS: atom_id res chain seq x y z
N MET A 1 -4.09 -17.24 20.51
CA MET A 1 -4.59 -15.88 20.22
C MET A 1 -6.02 -15.85 20.72
N ASN A 2 -6.37 -14.90 21.60
CA ASN A 2 -7.73 -14.77 22.12
C ASN A 2 -8.21 -13.33 21.87
N THR A 3 -8.78 -13.10 20.68
CA THR A 3 -9.23 -11.78 20.24
C THR A 3 -10.36 -11.21 21.10
N TYR A 4 -11.13 -12.06 21.80
CA TYR A 4 -12.16 -11.61 22.74
C TYR A 4 -11.55 -11.02 24.01
N ALA A 5 -10.52 -11.67 24.57
CA ALA A 5 -9.81 -11.15 25.74
C ALA A 5 -8.99 -9.91 25.41
N ASP A 6 -8.40 -9.88 24.22
CA ASP A 6 -7.55 -8.77 23.75
C ASP A 6 -8.38 -7.54 23.29
N GLY A 7 -9.68 -7.72 23.03
CA GLY A 7 -10.58 -6.66 22.53
C GLY A 7 -10.27 -6.18 21.11
N VAL A 8 -9.32 -6.81 20.41
CA VAL A 8 -8.84 -6.44 19.08
C VAL A 8 -9.19 -7.55 18.09
N PRO A 9 -10.03 -7.27 17.07
CA PRO A 9 -10.36 -8.24 16.03
C PRO A 9 -9.13 -8.66 15.19
N CYS A 10 -9.10 -9.92 14.77
CA CYS A 10 -8.09 -10.43 13.85
C CYS A 10 -8.54 -10.24 12.39
N ARG A 11 -7.64 -9.74 11.54
CA ARG A 11 -7.88 -9.61 10.09
C ARG A 11 -7.21 -10.77 9.36
N ILE A 12 -7.97 -11.49 8.55
CA ILE A 12 -7.48 -12.63 7.76
C ILE A 12 -7.71 -12.34 6.28
N ALA A 13 -6.63 -12.24 5.51
CA ALA A 13 -6.71 -12.11 4.05
C ALA A 13 -6.89 -13.48 3.41
N LEU A 14 -8.05 -13.71 2.76
CA LEU A 14 -8.29 -14.93 2.00
C LEU A 14 -7.31 -15.02 0.81
N GLY A 15 -6.84 -16.24 0.52
CA GLY A 15 -5.86 -16.49 -0.55
C GLY A 15 -4.40 -16.21 -0.18
N ARG A 16 -4.10 -15.69 1.02
CA ARG A 16 -2.73 -15.56 1.54
C ARG A 16 -2.40 -16.69 2.52
N ARG A 17 -1.10 -17.01 2.66
CA ARG A 17 -0.60 -18.07 3.55
C ARG A 17 -0.11 -17.53 4.90
N ASP A 18 -0.78 -16.49 5.40
CA ASP A 18 -0.33 -15.75 6.59
C ASP A 18 -0.96 -16.29 7.88
N HIS A 19 -1.98 -17.15 7.76
CA HIS A 19 -2.71 -17.75 8.88
C HIS A 19 -2.80 -19.28 8.74
N ILE A 20 -3.27 -19.93 9.81
CA ILE A 20 -3.46 -21.37 9.89
C ILE A 20 -4.39 -21.83 8.75
N ALA A 21 -3.90 -22.74 7.89
CA ALA A 21 -4.60 -23.12 6.67
C ALA A 21 -6.01 -23.68 6.94
N GLY A 22 -6.18 -24.47 8.01
CA GLY A 22 -7.50 -25.00 8.39
C GLY A 22 -8.45 -23.94 8.93
N LEU A 23 -7.93 -22.88 9.56
CA LEU A 23 -8.73 -21.74 10.00
C LEU A 23 -9.23 -20.95 8.77
N VAL A 24 -8.34 -20.62 7.83
CA VAL A 24 -8.69 -19.91 6.59
C VAL A 24 -9.76 -20.68 5.81
N LYS A 25 -9.58 -21.99 5.62
CA LYS A 25 -10.59 -22.84 4.96
C LYS A 25 -11.91 -22.92 5.72
N GLY A 26 -11.88 -22.92 7.05
CA GLY A 26 -13.10 -23.04 7.87
C GLY A 26 -13.97 -21.78 7.87
N ILE A 27 -13.35 -20.61 7.64
CA ILE A 27 -14.05 -19.34 7.54
C ILE A 27 -14.52 -19.00 6.12
N GLU A 28 -13.99 -19.68 5.10
CA GLU A 28 -14.49 -19.54 3.72
C GLU A 28 -16.01 -19.82 3.68
N GLY A 29 -16.74 -18.95 2.98
CA GLY A 29 -18.20 -19.04 2.86
C GLY A 29 -18.99 -18.74 4.15
N MET A 30 -18.37 -18.16 5.19
CA MET A 30 -19.12 -17.57 6.30
C MET A 30 -19.87 -16.31 5.86
N ARG A 31 -20.97 -16.01 6.55
CA ARG A 31 -21.68 -14.72 6.45
C ARG A 31 -21.31 -13.84 7.64
N GLU A 32 -21.32 -12.53 7.45
CA GLU A 32 -21.15 -11.54 8.52
C GLU A 32 -22.14 -11.79 9.67
N GLY A 33 -21.69 -11.60 10.90
CA GLY A 33 -22.39 -11.98 12.13
C GLY A 33 -22.43 -13.49 12.40
N GLY A 34 -21.92 -14.32 11.49
CA GLY A 34 -21.92 -15.78 11.64
C GLY A 34 -20.91 -16.26 12.66
N LYS A 35 -21.29 -17.28 13.44
CA LYS A 35 -20.43 -17.97 14.39
C LYS A 35 -20.17 -19.40 13.93
N ARG A 36 -18.92 -19.87 14.06
CA ARG A 36 -18.53 -21.26 13.76
C ARG A 36 -17.53 -21.76 14.79
N GLU A 37 -17.67 -23.04 15.13
CA GLU A 37 -16.62 -23.81 15.78
C GLU A 37 -15.88 -24.64 14.73
N LEU A 38 -14.56 -24.51 14.71
CA LEU A 38 -13.69 -25.20 13.75
C LEU A 38 -12.76 -26.14 14.51
N THR A 39 -12.77 -27.42 14.14
CA THR A 39 -11.77 -28.38 14.60
C THR A 39 -10.75 -28.60 13.48
N VAL A 40 -9.53 -28.13 13.70
CA VAL A 40 -8.46 -28.13 12.72
C VAL A 40 -7.44 -29.22 13.07
N SER A 41 -7.29 -30.16 12.14
CA SER A 41 -6.29 -31.23 12.26
C SER A 41 -4.86 -30.70 12.19
N PRO A 42 -3.87 -31.40 12.75
CA PRO A 42 -2.51 -30.89 12.87
C PRO A 42 -1.85 -30.57 11.52
N HIS A 43 -2.16 -31.36 10.48
CA HIS A 43 -1.63 -31.17 9.13
C HIS A 43 -2.11 -29.88 8.44
N LEU A 44 -3.20 -29.27 8.92
CA LEU A 44 -3.69 -27.96 8.48
C LEU A 44 -3.34 -26.84 9.49
N ALA A 45 -2.54 -27.15 10.50
CA ALA A 45 -2.06 -26.24 11.53
C ALA A 45 -0.53 -26.30 11.66
N TYR A 46 0.00 -26.67 12.83
CA TYR A 46 1.44 -26.63 13.12
C TYR A 46 2.16 -27.98 12.94
N GLY A 47 1.43 -29.02 12.54
CA GLY A 47 1.97 -30.34 12.22
C GLY A 47 2.82 -30.96 13.35
N ALA A 48 3.78 -31.80 12.95
CA ALA A 48 4.69 -32.47 13.88
C ALA A 48 5.68 -31.52 14.58
N LYS A 49 5.81 -30.28 14.10
CA LYS A 49 6.76 -29.32 14.67
C LYS A 49 6.18 -28.55 15.86
N GLY A 50 4.85 -28.40 15.92
CA GLY A 50 4.20 -27.53 16.91
C GLY A 50 4.59 -26.06 16.73
N ALA A 51 4.16 -25.19 17.65
CA ALA A 51 4.54 -23.78 17.64
C ALA A 51 4.31 -23.12 19.01
N GLY A 52 5.37 -22.56 19.60
CA GLY A 52 5.29 -21.84 20.87
C GLY A 52 4.67 -22.70 21.98
N LYS A 53 3.45 -22.35 22.41
CA LYS A 53 2.67 -23.09 23.42
C LYS A 53 1.87 -24.27 22.85
N VAL A 54 1.86 -24.46 21.53
CA VAL A 54 1.13 -25.54 20.85
C VAL A 54 2.05 -26.75 20.69
N PRO A 55 1.70 -27.92 21.26
CA PRO A 55 2.53 -29.10 21.16
C PRO A 55 2.54 -29.69 19.73
N PRO A 56 3.55 -30.51 19.40
CA PRO A 56 3.56 -31.35 18.21
C PRO A 56 2.26 -32.13 18.01
N ASN A 57 1.77 -32.18 16.78
CA ASN A 57 0.58 -32.95 16.38
C ASN A 57 -0.71 -32.58 17.14
N ALA A 58 -0.80 -31.37 17.69
CA ALA A 58 -2.00 -30.90 18.36
C ALA A 58 -3.16 -30.67 17.38
N VAL A 59 -4.35 -31.13 17.75
CA VAL A 59 -5.62 -30.74 17.13
C VAL A 59 -6.04 -29.39 17.74
N LEU A 60 -6.35 -28.41 16.90
CA LEU A 60 -6.77 -27.10 17.35
C LEU A 60 -8.28 -26.96 17.26
N ARG A 61 -8.89 -26.29 18.24
CA ARG A 61 -10.29 -25.87 18.21
C ARG A 61 -10.33 -24.34 18.19
N PHE A 62 -11.12 -23.79 17.29
CA PHE A 62 -11.35 -22.35 17.18
C PHE A 62 -12.83 -22.06 17.30
N GLU A 63 -13.17 -21.07 18.12
CA GLU A 63 -14.45 -20.39 18.09
C GLU A 63 -14.25 -19.09 17.30
N VAL A 64 -15.01 -18.92 16.22
CA VAL A 64 -14.88 -17.80 15.30
C VAL A 64 -16.21 -17.09 15.14
N GLU A 65 -16.21 -15.78 15.29
CA GLU A 65 -17.29 -14.88 14.91
C GLU A 65 -16.79 -13.99 13.78
N LEU A 66 -17.47 -14.03 12.63
CA LEU A 66 -17.14 -13.17 11.50
C LEU A 66 -17.83 -11.83 11.71
N LEU A 67 -17.06 -10.79 12.01
CA LEU A 67 -17.61 -9.45 12.25
C LEU A 67 -17.95 -8.73 10.94
N GLU A 68 -17.03 -8.77 9.97
CA GLU A 68 -17.11 -7.98 8.73
C GLU A 68 -16.31 -8.69 7.62
N VAL A 69 -16.81 -8.65 6.39
CA VAL A 69 -16.10 -9.08 5.18
C VAL A 69 -15.66 -7.84 4.41
N LEU A 70 -14.34 -7.63 4.36
CA LEU A 70 -13.76 -6.54 3.60
C LEU A 70 -13.51 -7.00 2.17
N ASP A 71 -14.36 -6.56 1.25
CA ASP A 71 -14.04 -6.67 -0.17
C ASP A 71 -12.83 -5.77 -0.47
N PRO A 72 -11.82 -6.26 -1.22
CA PRO A 72 -10.65 -5.46 -1.57
C PRO A 72 -11.00 -4.20 -2.40
N GLY A 73 -12.23 -4.10 -2.93
CA GLY A 73 -12.76 -2.93 -3.62
C GLY A 73 -13.74 -2.07 -2.80
N THR A 74 -14.21 -2.53 -1.63
CA THR A 74 -15.20 -1.80 -0.81
C THR A 74 -14.46 -1.14 0.35
N ALA A 75 -14.05 0.10 0.15
CA ALA A 75 -13.42 0.90 1.18
C ALA A 75 -14.43 1.22 2.29
N THR A 76 -14.32 0.50 3.40
CA THR A 76 -15.11 0.73 4.60
C THR A 76 -14.63 1.98 5.29
N SER A 77 -15.44 3.05 5.18
CA SER A 77 -15.07 4.41 5.56
C SER A 77 -14.71 4.60 7.05
N HIS A 78 -15.03 3.64 7.93
CA HIS A 78 -14.73 3.66 9.36
C HIS A 78 -13.35 3.10 9.73
N LEU A 79 -12.74 2.29 8.84
CA LEU A 79 -11.41 1.70 9.08
C LEU A 79 -10.26 2.61 8.64
N TYR A 80 -10.56 3.64 7.85
CA TYR A 80 -9.61 4.63 7.40
C TYR A 80 -9.72 5.88 8.27
N PRO A 81 -8.59 6.50 8.67
CA PRO A 81 -8.65 7.77 9.37
C PRO A 81 -9.44 8.79 8.54
N PRO A 82 -10.25 9.65 9.18
CA PRO A 82 -11.01 10.65 8.47
C PRO A 82 -10.06 11.59 7.72
N GLY A 83 -10.39 11.89 6.46
CA GLY A 83 -9.64 12.82 5.62
C GLY A 83 -9.16 12.21 4.30
N LYS A 84 -8.45 13.04 3.54
CA LYS A 84 -7.79 12.68 2.30
C LYS A 84 -6.35 12.27 2.54
N GLN A 85 -5.87 11.38 1.67
CA GLN A 85 -4.49 10.93 1.61
C GLN A 85 -3.97 11.11 0.20
N LEU A 86 -2.91 11.89 0.04
CA LEU A 86 -2.15 11.99 -1.21
C LEU A 86 -1.06 10.93 -1.21
N VAL A 87 -1.12 10.01 -2.17
CA VAL A 87 -0.08 9.01 -2.43
C VAL A 87 0.61 9.33 -3.75
N ILE A 88 1.93 9.46 -3.70
CA ILE A 88 2.76 9.65 -4.89
C ILE A 88 3.71 8.49 -4.98
N PHE A 89 3.76 7.88 -6.16
CA PHE A 89 4.68 6.81 -6.47
C PHE A 89 5.52 7.22 -7.67
N ARG A 90 6.83 7.31 -7.44
CA ARG A 90 7.81 7.55 -8.48
C ARG A 90 8.57 6.24 -8.77
N PRO A 91 8.45 5.68 -9.99
CA PRO A 91 9.26 4.54 -10.39
C PRO A 91 10.72 4.96 -10.60
N GLY A 92 11.69 4.09 -10.27
CA GLY A 92 13.10 4.30 -10.63
C GLY A 92 13.47 3.52 -11.89
N GLU A 93 14.48 3.96 -12.68
CA GLU A 93 14.83 3.33 -13.99
C GLU A 93 16.27 2.84 -14.26
N ALA A 94 17.27 3.00 -13.40
CA ALA A 94 18.59 2.35 -13.54
C ALA A 94 18.58 0.78 -13.55
N ALA A 95 18.10 0.18 -14.64
CA ALA A 95 18.03 -1.23 -15.03
C ALA A 95 18.26 -2.29 -13.92
N ARG A 96 17.19 -3.03 -13.55
CA ARG A 96 17.24 -4.24 -12.71
C ARG A 96 17.72 -4.06 -11.25
N ASN A 97 17.76 -2.81 -10.76
CA ASN A 97 18.05 -2.43 -9.37
C ASN A 97 17.56 -0.99 -9.13
N LEU A 98 16.26 -0.80 -8.87
CA LEU A 98 15.60 0.50 -9.04
C LEU A 98 15.09 1.11 -7.74
N PRO A 99 15.53 2.33 -7.36
CA PRO A 99 14.96 3.05 -6.24
C PRO A 99 13.50 3.42 -6.52
N GLN A 100 12.56 2.79 -5.83
CA GLN A 100 11.18 3.24 -5.78
C GLN A 100 11.04 4.25 -4.65
N ILE A 101 10.24 5.29 -4.88
CA ILE A 101 9.87 6.22 -3.83
C ILE A 101 8.35 6.34 -3.76
N GLN A 102 7.79 6.05 -2.58
CA GLN A 102 6.39 6.26 -2.27
C GLN A 102 6.26 7.27 -1.13
N PHE A 103 5.35 8.23 -1.27
CA PHE A 103 5.02 9.19 -0.22
C PHE A 103 3.53 9.19 0.04
N GLY A 104 3.16 9.32 1.31
CA GLY A 104 1.82 9.58 1.80
C GLY A 104 1.78 10.89 2.59
N VAL A 105 0.77 11.72 2.33
CA VAL A 105 0.42 12.90 3.17
C VAL A 105 -1.06 12.81 3.51
N TRP A 106 -1.39 12.96 4.79
CA TRP A 106 -2.76 12.87 5.32
C TRP A 106 -3.26 14.23 5.82
N ASP A 107 -4.57 14.44 5.80
CA ASP A 107 -5.22 15.68 6.27
C ASP A 107 -4.95 16.04 7.74
N ASP A 108 -4.58 15.06 8.57
CA ASP A 108 -4.20 15.29 9.97
C ASP A 108 -2.74 15.76 10.14
N GLY A 109 -2.02 15.96 9.02
CA GLY A 109 -0.62 16.38 9.01
C GLY A 109 0.36 15.22 9.19
N ARG A 110 -0.12 13.98 9.37
CA ARG A 110 0.76 12.82 9.29
C ARG A 110 1.36 12.75 7.90
N THR A 111 2.61 12.33 7.86
CA THR A 111 3.33 12.03 6.63
C THR A 111 4.12 10.76 6.82
N GLY A 112 4.47 10.15 5.71
CA GLY A 112 5.39 9.04 5.70
C GLY A 112 5.74 8.71 4.27
N GLY A 113 6.97 8.28 4.04
CA GLY A 113 7.33 7.72 2.76
C GLY A 113 8.28 6.57 2.92
N SER A 114 8.23 5.66 1.97
CA SER A 114 9.12 4.53 1.88
C SER A 114 10.01 4.69 0.66
N ILE A 115 11.31 4.57 0.87
CA ILE A 115 12.28 4.45 -0.21
C ILE A 115 12.77 3.02 -0.22
N SER A 116 12.68 2.39 -1.38
CA SER A 116 13.26 1.07 -1.62
C SER A 116 14.34 1.24 -2.65
N HIS A 117 15.59 1.46 -2.23
CA HIS A 117 16.74 1.48 -3.11
C HIS A 117 17.55 0.19 -2.97
N PRO A 118 18.19 -0.30 -4.05
CA PRO A 118 19.18 -1.36 -3.92
C PRO A 118 20.35 -0.83 -3.11
N VAL A 119 20.78 -1.60 -2.11
CA VAL A 119 22.10 -1.41 -1.51
C VAL A 119 23.12 -2.01 -2.48
N PRO A 120 24.26 -1.33 -2.77
CA PRO A 120 25.31 -1.92 -3.59
C PRO A 120 25.65 -3.35 -3.15
N GLY A 121 25.56 -4.33 -4.07
CA GLY A 121 25.79 -5.76 -3.80
C GLY A 121 24.58 -6.56 -3.29
N GLY A 122 23.44 -5.93 -3.01
CA GLY A 122 22.19 -6.58 -2.60
C GLY A 122 21.24 -6.87 -3.76
N THR A 123 20.35 -7.86 -3.58
CA THR A 123 19.25 -8.13 -4.54
C THR A 123 17.97 -7.40 -4.12
N TRP A 124 17.16 -6.97 -5.10
CA TRP A 124 15.92 -6.23 -4.87
C TRP A 124 14.89 -7.00 -4.02
N ARG A 125 14.87 -8.35 -4.08
CA ARG A 125 13.89 -9.21 -3.38
C ARG A 125 13.96 -9.11 -1.85
N HIS A 126 15.02 -8.51 -1.30
CA HIS A 126 15.23 -8.40 0.15
C HIS A 126 15.57 -6.97 0.61
N ALA A 127 15.37 -5.96 -0.24
CA ALA A 127 15.59 -4.57 0.15
C ALA A 127 14.58 -4.19 1.25
N ARG A 128 15.08 -3.87 2.46
CA ARG A 128 14.23 -3.36 3.53
C ARG A 128 13.87 -1.92 3.20
N PRO A 129 12.58 -1.55 3.11
CA PRO A 129 12.19 -0.17 2.85
C PRO A 129 12.71 0.71 3.98
N LYS A 130 13.29 1.86 3.64
CA LYS A 130 13.60 2.90 4.61
C LYS A 130 12.40 3.83 4.68
N THR A 131 11.70 3.80 5.80
CA THR A 131 10.67 4.79 6.10
C THR A 131 11.34 6.07 6.56
N PHE A 132 10.92 7.20 6.00
CA PHE A 132 11.29 8.52 6.49
C PHE A 132 10.01 9.29 6.83
N GLU A 133 10.10 10.06 7.90
CA GLU A 133 9.04 10.93 8.38
C GLU A 133 9.51 12.37 8.20
N PHE A 134 8.62 13.26 7.77
CA PHE A 134 8.94 14.67 7.62
C PHE A 134 7.76 15.53 8.07
N PRO A 135 7.96 16.53 8.92
CA PRO A 135 6.84 17.33 9.41
C PRO A 135 6.19 18.11 8.26
N VAL A 136 4.86 18.02 8.18
CA VAL A 136 4.00 18.84 7.33
C VAL A 136 2.87 19.36 8.20
N SER A 137 2.62 20.66 8.13
CA SER A 137 1.49 21.23 8.86
C SER A 137 0.18 20.78 8.23
N THR A 138 -0.90 20.69 9.02
CA THR A 138 -2.24 20.35 8.50
C THR A 138 -2.68 21.27 7.35
N SER A 139 -2.33 22.56 7.40
CA SER A 139 -2.60 23.51 6.31
C SER A 139 -1.79 23.19 5.05
N GLU A 140 -0.52 22.85 5.20
CA GLU A 140 0.35 22.47 4.08
C GLU A 140 -0.13 21.15 3.45
N ALA A 141 -0.50 20.15 4.25
CA ALA A 141 -1.06 18.89 3.76
C ALA A 141 -2.29 19.10 2.86
N ARG A 142 -3.22 19.96 3.29
CA ARG A 142 -4.40 20.31 2.49
C ARG A 142 -4.03 20.99 1.18
N GLN A 143 -3.09 21.94 1.20
CA GLN A 143 -2.62 22.61 -0.02
C GLN A 143 -1.98 21.62 -1.01
N LEU A 144 -1.21 20.64 -0.52
CA LEU A 144 -0.60 19.60 -1.36
C LEU A 144 -1.68 18.72 -2.01
N ILE A 145 -2.68 18.31 -1.23
CA ILE A 145 -3.81 17.49 -1.70
C ILE A 145 -4.65 18.25 -2.73
N GLU A 146 -4.97 19.52 -2.46
CA GLU A 146 -5.70 20.39 -3.39
C GLU A 146 -4.95 20.59 -4.71
N SER A 147 -3.62 20.81 -4.63
CA SER A 147 -2.77 20.92 -5.82
C SER A 147 -2.75 19.63 -6.65
N ALA A 148 -2.76 18.46 -6.01
CA ALA A 148 -2.85 17.19 -6.74
C ALA A 148 -4.23 17.01 -7.41
N LEU A 149 -5.32 17.40 -6.74
CA LEU A 149 -6.67 17.33 -7.31
C LEU A 149 -6.90 18.33 -8.45
N SER A 150 -6.16 19.44 -8.50
CA SER A 150 -6.31 20.46 -9.54
C SER A 150 -5.54 20.15 -10.83
N LEU A 151 -4.41 19.43 -10.75
CA LEU A 151 -3.55 19.15 -11.90
C LEU A 151 -4.28 18.54 -13.10
N PRO A 152 -5.16 17.53 -12.96
CA PRO A 152 -5.88 16.97 -14.11
C PRO A 152 -6.82 17.97 -14.79
N LYS A 153 -7.31 18.97 -14.05
CA LYS A 153 -8.18 20.02 -14.60
C LYS A 153 -7.36 21.10 -15.31
N GLU A 154 -6.19 21.43 -14.79
CA GLU A 154 -5.31 22.46 -15.33
C GLU A 154 -4.53 21.98 -16.56
N PHE A 155 -4.08 20.72 -16.54
CA PHE A 155 -3.22 20.12 -17.57
C PHE A 155 -3.80 18.80 -18.11
N PRO A 156 -5.02 18.79 -18.67
CA PRO A 156 -5.68 17.56 -19.10
C PRO A 156 -4.94 16.83 -20.23
N LYS A 157 -4.09 17.54 -21.00
CA LYS A 157 -3.30 16.95 -22.10
C LYS A 157 -2.04 16.22 -21.64
N ASP A 158 -1.55 16.56 -20.45
CA ASP A 158 -0.32 15.98 -19.91
C ASP A 158 -0.63 14.75 -19.04
N VAL A 159 -1.88 14.66 -18.56
CA VAL A 159 -2.39 13.56 -17.76
C VAL A 159 -2.59 12.30 -18.59
N LEU A 160 -2.07 11.20 -18.07
CA LEU A 160 -2.23 9.85 -18.61
C LEU A 160 -3.17 9.06 -17.70
N GLU A 161 -4.22 8.48 -18.30
CA GLU A 161 -5.12 7.57 -17.62
C GLU A 161 -4.60 6.13 -17.66
N HIS A 162 -5.30 5.18 -17.03
CA HIS A 162 -4.85 3.80 -16.94
C HIS A 162 -4.53 3.16 -18.31
N ASP A 163 -5.34 3.47 -19.33
CA ASP A 163 -5.19 2.89 -20.67
C ASP A 163 -4.00 3.47 -21.45
N ASP A 164 -3.58 4.68 -21.13
CA ASP A 164 -2.40 5.35 -21.69
C ASP A 164 -1.08 4.82 -21.10
N LEU A 165 -1.18 3.96 -20.09
CA LEU A 165 -0.05 3.44 -19.35
C LEU A 165 0.22 1.98 -19.72
N TRP A 166 1.48 1.59 -19.60
CA TRP A 166 1.91 0.21 -19.78
C TRP A 166 3.09 -0.12 -18.87
N ALA A 167 3.30 -1.43 -18.67
CA ALA A 167 4.42 -1.98 -17.95
C ALA A 167 4.67 -3.41 -18.43
N ASP A 168 5.92 -3.84 -18.49
CA ASP A 168 6.25 -5.25 -18.73
C ASP A 168 5.69 -6.16 -17.63
N ALA A 169 5.44 -7.43 -17.95
CA ALA A 169 4.93 -8.38 -16.98
C ALA A 169 5.86 -8.54 -15.75
N SER A 170 7.18 -8.43 -15.97
CA SER A 170 8.20 -8.42 -14.92
C SER A 170 8.28 -7.09 -14.15
N GLU A 171 7.73 -6.02 -14.71
CA GLU A 171 7.72 -4.65 -14.17
C GLU A 171 6.48 -4.36 -13.32
N LYS A 172 5.34 -5.01 -13.60
CA LYS A 172 4.10 -4.89 -12.80
C LYS A 172 4.30 -5.21 -11.32
N ALA A 173 5.14 -6.22 -11.02
CA ALA A 173 5.49 -6.57 -9.65
C ALA A 173 6.25 -5.45 -8.90
N ASN A 174 6.85 -4.53 -9.65
CA ASN A 174 7.62 -3.39 -9.14
C ASN A 174 6.86 -2.07 -9.30
N SER A 175 5.58 -2.12 -9.69
CA SER A 175 4.73 -0.94 -9.93
C SER A 175 5.35 0.10 -10.88
N ILE A 176 6.26 -0.34 -11.75
CA ILE A 176 6.83 0.51 -12.79
C ILE A 176 5.72 0.84 -13.77
N THR A 177 5.59 2.12 -14.11
CA THR A 177 4.53 2.60 -14.98
C THR A 177 5.14 3.52 -16.03
N ARG A 178 4.83 3.26 -17.30
CA ARG A 178 5.39 3.99 -18.45
C ARG A 178 4.27 4.52 -19.33
N ASN A 179 4.52 5.64 -19.99
CA ASN A 179 3.69 6.13 -21.07
C ASN A 179 3.74 5.13 -22.23
N ARG A 180 2.58 4.65 -22.68
CA ARG A 180 2.45 3.67 -23.76
C ARG A 180 2.98 4.17 -25.10
N ARG A 181 2.94 5.48 -25.35
CA ARG A 181 3.35 6.09 -26.62
C ARG A 181 4.83 6.45 -26.65
N THR A 182 5.36 6.99 -25.55
CA THR A 182 6.73 7.52 -25.50
C THR A 182 7.71 6.59 -24.79
N ASN A 183 7.20 5.56 -24.09
CA ASN A 183 7.96 4.65 -23.23
C ASN A 183 8.63 5.32 -22.02
N GLU A 184 8.33 6.58 -21.77
CA GLU A 184 8.86 7.36 -20.67
C GLU A 184 8.26 6.90 -19.34
N LEU A 185 9.06 6.87 -18.27
CA LEU A 185 8.55 6.62 -16.93
C LEU A 185 7.51 7.66 -16.51
N CYS A 186 6.53 7.21 -15.75
CA CYS A 186 5.48 8.07 -15.22
C CYS A 186 5.40 7.98 -13.71
N VAL A 187 5.28 9.15 -13.07
CA VAL A 187 4.92 9.28 -11.66
C VAL A 187 3.42 9.07 -11.56
N THR A 188 3.00 8.12 -10.73
CA THR A 188 1.58 7.89 -10.46
C THR A 188 1.17 8.64 -9.20
N ILE A 189 0.02 9.29 -9.29
CA ILE A 189 -0.53 10.15 -8.25
C ILE A 189 -1.93 9.64 -7.94
N THR A 190 -2.21 9.43 -6.66
CA THR A 190 -3.50 8.94 -6.21
C THR A 190 -3.93 9.69 -4.97
N VAL A 191 -5.13 10.24 -4.99
CA VAL A 191 -5.74 10.83 -3.80
C VAL A 191 -6.83 9.89 -3.33
N TYR A 192 -6.72 9.42 -2.09
CA TYR A 192 -7.73 8.61 -1.44
C TYR A 192 -8.54 9.45 -0.46
N GLU A 193 -9.81 9.16 -0.30
CA GLU A 193 -10.63 9.64 0.80
C GLU A 193 -11.33 8.44 1.43
N ARG A 194 -11.04 8.20 2.72
CA ARG A 194 -11.57 7.06 3.47
C ARG A 194 -11.42 5.70 2.73
N GLY A 195 -10.30 5.54 2.03
CA GLY A 195 -9.95 4.34 1.25
C GLY A 195 -10.51 4.30 -0.18
N GLN A 196 -11.40 5.21 -0.57
CA GLN A 196 -11.86 5.34 -1.95
C GLN A 196 -10.90 6.22 -2.75
N SER A 197 -10.52 5.79 -3.95
CA SER A 197 -9.73 6.63 -4.86
C SER A 197 -10.59 7.76 -5.39
N LEU A 198 -10.29 9.00 -5.01
CA LEU A 198 -10.91 10.21 -5.57
C LEU A 198 -10.33 10.54 -6.94
N CYS A 199 -9.03 10.31 -7.11
CA CYS A 199 -8.37 10.45 -8.41
C CYS A 199 -7.20 9.49 -8.51
N TYR A 200 -6.99 8.97 -9.73
CA TYR A 200 -5.79 8.26 -10.12
C TYR A 200 -5.38 8.78 -11.49
N TYR A 201 -4.13 9.23 -11.60
CA TYR A 201 -3.56 9.63 -12.87
C TYR A 201 -2.04 9.50 -12.82
N ALA A 202 -1.42 9.51 -14.00
CA ALA A 202 0.02 9.52 -14.11
C ALA A 202 0.51 10.69 -14.97
N LEU A 203 1.71 11.16 -14.66
CA LEU A 203 2.41 12.17 -15.43
C LEU A 203 3.81 11.65 -15.79
N PRO A 204 4.28 11.84 -17.04
CA PRO A 204 5.67 11.56 -17.38
C PRO A 204 6.64 12.28 -16.44
N GLU A 205 7.77 11.66 -16.10
CA GLU A 205 8.75 12.28 -15.17
C GLU A 205 9.27 13.63 -15.68
N THR A 206 9.33 13.82 -17.00
CA THR A 206 9.75 15.07 -17.63
C THR A 206 8.61 16.07 -17.85
N SER A 207 7.37 15.72 -17.47
CA SER A 207 6.20 16.58 -17.67
C SER A 207 6.38 17.94 -16.98
N PRO A 208 6.24 19.06 -17.71
CA PRO A 208 6.27 20.39 -17.10
C PRO A 208 5.20 20.58 -16.04
N ALA A 209 4.01 19.98 -16.21
CA ALA A 209 2.93 20.03 -15.23
C ALA A 209 3.34 19.37 -13.90
N LEU A 210 4.01 18.22 -13.97
CA LEU A 210 4.54 17.55 -12.79
C LEU A 210 5.65 18.39 -12.13
N LEU A 211 6.66 18.77 -12.91
CA LEU A 211 7.86 19.45 -12.40
C LEU A 211 7.56 20.84 -11.81
N LYS A 212 6.52 21.53 -12.31
CA LYS A 212 6.07 22.84 -11.80
C LYS A 212 5.03 22.74 -10.70
N SER A 213 4.49 21.56 -10.43
CA SER A 213 3.46 21.40 -9.40
C SER A 213 4.00 21.71 -8.01
N LEU A 214 3.17 22.38 -7.19
CA LEU A 214 3.51 22.74 -5.82
C LEU A 214 3.80 21.47 -5.01
N PHE A 215 2.96 20.44 -5.14
CA PHE A 215 3.15 19.23 -4.34
C PHE A 215 4.45 18.51 -4.69
N TYR A 216 4.80 18.41 -5.97
CA TYR A 216 5.98 17.65 -6.38
C TYR A 216 7.25 18.36 -5.94
N SER A 217 7.32 19.68 -6.11
CA SER A 217 8.47 20.48 -5.67
C SER A 217 8.69 20.43 -4.16
N VAL A 218 7.63 20.62 -3.36
CA VAL A 218 7.71 20.55 -1.89
C VAL A 218 8.14 19.16 -1.42
N LEU A 219 7.53 18.10 -1.95
CA LEU A 219 7.83 16.73 -1.52
C LEU A 219 9.24 16.30 -1.93
N MET A 220 9.68 16.63 -3.15
CA MET A 220 11.04 16.32 -3.59
C MET A 220 12.10 17.12 -2.82
N ALA A 221 11.81 18.37 -2.43
CA ALA A 221 12.71 19.15 -1.60
C ALA A 221 12.89 18.52 -0.20
N LYS A 222 11.78 18.13 0.44
CA LYS A 222 11.81 17.44 1.75
C LYS A 222 12.49 16.08 1.65
N LEU A 223 12.25 15.32 0.58
CA LEU A 223 12.95 14.07 0.30
C LEU A 223 14.45 14.26 0.19
N LYS A 224 14.88 15.24 -0.62
CA LYS A 224 16.30 15.50 -0.87
C LYS A 224 17.04 15.82 0.42
N ALA A 225 16.42 16.59 1.32
CA ALA A 225 16.99 16.89 2.64
C ALA A 225 17.20 15.62 3.50
N GLN A 226 16.34 14.62 3.36
CA GLN A 226 16.43 13.35 4.11
C GLN A 226 17.40 12.32 3.47
N LEU A 227 17.71 12.49 2.18
CA LEU A 227 18.61 11.61 1.41
C LEU A 227 20.08 12.04 1.42
N GLN A 228 20.40 13.24 1.93
CA GLN A 228 21.79 13.68 2.04
C GLN A 228 22.55 12.75 3.01
N PRO A 229 23.76 12.29 2.64
CA PRO A 229 24.58 11.51 3.55
C PRO A 229 24.93 12.38 4.77
N ALA A 230 24.77 11.79 5.96
CA ALA A 230 25.27 12.36 7.21
C ALA A 230 26.81 12.43 7.20
#